data_AF-U5C247-F1
#
_entry.id   AF-U5C247-F1
#
_cell.length_a   1.000
_cell.length_b   1.000
_cell.length_c   1.000
_cell.angle_alpha   90.00
_cell.angle_beta   90.00
_cell.angle_gamma   90.00
#
_symmetry.space_group_name_H-M   'P 1'
#
loop_
_entity.id
_entity.type
_entity.pdbx_description
1 polymer ?
#
loop_
_entity_poly.entity_id
_entity_poly.type
_entity_poly.pdbx_seq_one_letter_code
_entity_poly.pdbx_strand_id
1 'polypeptide(L)'
;MIHIADLGGFVDKSWISMTHKNKGAKKMKSTINNWRLVIIFCLTLGLAPFFPEPHIWGKIKWIAGGGVGMQLLDWFDFVYHGLPWVLLLRLVVLKVNTKFIVKKEVA
;
A
#
# COMPACT_ATOMS: atom_id res chain seq x y z
N MET A 1 -43.26 14.45 -50.92
CA MET A 1 -43.05 13.21 -50.13
C MET A 1 -41.80 12.54 -50.66
N ILE A 2 -40.67 12.67 -49.96
CA ILE A 2 -39.40 12.01 -50.31
C ILE A 2 -39.31 10.76 -49.44
N HIS A 3 -39.13 9.61 -50.10
CA HIS A 3 -39.07 8.27 -49.52
C HIS A 3 -37.76 8.07 -48.71
N ILE A 4 -37.88 7.75 -47.42
CA ILE A 4 -36.77 7.57 -46.45
C ILE A 4 -36.25 6.12 -46.37
N ALA A 5 -36.12 5.42 -47.49
CA ALA A 5 -35.83 3.98 -47.48
C ALA A 5 -34.40 3.56 -47.88
N ASP A 6 -33.41 4.47 -47.89
CA ASP A 6 -32.10 4.20 -48.50
C ASP A 6 -30.87 4.51 -47.63
N LEU A 7 -30.98 4.33 -46.30
CA LEU A 7 -29.86 4.49 -45.35
C LEU A 7 -29.47 3.15 -44.68
N GLY A 8 -29.49 2.06 -45.45
CA GLY A 8 -29.23 0.70 -44.97
C GLY A 8 -27.81 0.17 -45.20
N GLY A 9 -26.76 1.00 -45.26
CA GLY A 9 -25.48 0.56 -45.86
C GLY A 9 -24.15 1.02 -45.27
N PHE A 10 -24.09 1.66 -44.09
CA PHE A 10 -22.79 2.18 -43.61
C PHE A 10 -22.57 2.08 -42.10
N VAL A 11 -22.79 0.90 -41.52
CA VAL A 11 -22.18 0.53 -40.24
C VAL A 11 -21.66 -0.90 -40.38
N ASP A 12 -20.51 -1.04 -41.03
CA ASP A 12 -19.81 -2.33 -41.12
C ASP A 12 -19.37 -2.77 -39.71
N LYS A 13 -19.61 -4.04 -39.38
CA LYS A 13 -19.34 -4.64 -38.06
C LYS A 13 -17.85 -4.59 -37.66
N SER A 14 -16.93 -4.23 -38.57
CA SER A 14 -15.52 -3.96 -38.27
C SER A 14 -15.32 -2.79 -37.31
N TRP A 15 -16.17 -1.76 -37.35
CA TRP A 15 -16.09 -0.61 -36.42
C TRP A 15 -16.46 -1.00 -34.98
N ILE A 16 -17.36 -1.98 -34.82
CA ILE A 16 -17.77 -2.47 -33.50
C ILE A 16 -16.66 -3.34 -32.88
N SER A 17 -15.87 -4.04 -33.70
CA SER A 17 -14.71 -4.81 -33.23
C SER A 17 -13.53 -3.95 -32.76
N MET A 18 -13.49 -2.65 -33.11
CA MET A 18 -12.37 -1.77 -32.81
C MET A 18 -12.47 -1.05 -31.45
N THR A 19 -13.44 -1.43 -30.60
CA THR A 19 -13.69 -0.77 -29.30
C THR A 19 -13.42 -1.64 -28.06
N HIS A 20 -12.98 -2.89 -28.22
CA HIS A 20 -12.87 -3.84 -27.08
C HIS A 20 -11.50 -4.53 -26.90
N LYS A 21 -10.39 -3.82 -27.11
CA LYS A 21 -9.08 -4.27 -26.60
C LYS A 21 -8.37 -3.17 -25.83
N ASN A 22 -8.83 -2.95 -24.60
CA ASN A 22 -7.98 -2.38 -23.57
C ASN A 22 -8.04 -3.23 -22.29
N LYS A 23 -7.50 -4.45 -22.38
CA LYS A 23 -7.29 -5.32 -21.22
C LYS A 23 -5.80 -5.49 -21.01
N GLY A 24 -5.16 -4.45 -20.49
CA GLY A 24 -3.71 -4.44 -20.32
C GLY A 24 -3.17 -3.40 -19.35
N ALA A 25 -3.97 -2.88 -18.42
CA ALA A 25 -3.42 -2.06 -17.34
C ALA A 25 -2.60 -2.97 -16.40
N LYS A 26 -1.31 -3.16 -16.69
CA LYS A 26 -0.35 -3.76 -15.76
C LYS A 26 -0.38 -2.92 -14.49
N LYS A 27 -1.00 -3.45 -13.43
CA LYS A 27 -1.02 -2.81 -12.12
C LYS A 27 0.42 -2.71 -11.62
N MET A 28 1.00 -1.51 -11.66
CA MET A 28 2.35 -1.29 -11.12
C MET A 28 2.37 -1.71 -9.65
N LYS A 29 3.28 -2.61 -9.30
CA LYS A 29 3.52 -2.95 -7.89
C LYS A 29 4.22 -1.76 -7.26
N SER A 30 3.45 -0.94 -6.55
CA SER A 30 3.99 0.18 -5.78
C SER A 30 5.06 -0.32 -4.81
N THR A 31 6.22 0.32 -4.79
CA THR A 31 7.39 -0.04 -3.98
C THR A 31 7.04 -0.17 -2.49
N ILE A 32 6.10 0.65 -2.00
CA ILE A 32 5.60 0.62 -0.62
C ILE A 32 4.76 -0.63 -0.29
N ASN A 33 4.29 -1.38 -1.29
CA ASN A 33 3.56 -2.63 -1.11
C ASN A 33 4.46 -3.87 -1.24
N ASN A 34 5.77 -3.67 -1.44
CA ASN A 34 6.73 -4.76 -1.51
C ASN A 34 7.13 -5.20 -0.10
N TRP A 35 6.58 -6.34 0.33
CA TRP A 35 6.86 -6.95 1.63
C TRP A 35 8.34 -7.10 1.95
N ARG A 36 9.17 -7.46 0.96
CA ARG A 36 10.61 -7.62 1.18
C ARG A 36 11.27 -6.30 1.54
N LEU A 37 10.93 -5.23 0.82
CA LEU A 37 11.48 -3.90 1.09
C LEU A 37 11.02 -3.39 2.46
N VAL A 38 9.74 -3.53 2.78
CA VAL A 38 9.20 -3.07 4.08
C VAL A 38 9.84 -3.82 5.24
N ILE A 39 10.01 -5.15 5.13
CA ILE A 39 10.69 -5.94 6.15
C ILE A 39 12.15 -5.50 6.28
N ILE A 40 12.87 -5.29 5.17
CA ILE A 40 14.25 -4.79 5.21
C ILE A 40 14.31 -3.43 5.92
N PHE A 41 13.41 -2.49 5.60
CA PHE A 41 13.35 -1.20 6.29
C PHE A 41 13.03 -1.32 7.78
N CYS A 42 12.18 -2.26 8.20
CA CYS A 42 11.95 -2.51 9.62
C CYS A 42 13.20 -3.05 10.29
N LEU A 43 13.88 -4.00 9.64
CA LEU A 43 15.08 -4.61 10.18
C LEU A 43 16.26 -3.65 10.20
N THR A 44 16.39 -2.73 9.25
CA THR A 44 17.50 -1.76 9.22
C THR A 44 17.13 -0.46 9.91
N LEU A 45 16.26 0.35 9.31
CA LEU A 45 15.89 1.67 9.79
C LEU A 45 15.04 1.60 11.06
N GLY A 46 14.18 0.59 11.21
CA GLY A 46 13.27 0.51 12.35
C GLY A 46 13.90 -0.01 13.64
N LEU A 47 14.98 -0.78 13.54
CA LEU A 47 15.71 -1.36 14.67
C LEU A 47 17.04 -0.69 14.96
N ALA A 48 17.60 0.07 14.01
CA ALA A 48 18.85 0.77 14.24
C ALA A 48 18.73 1.81 15.34
N PRO A 49 19.86 2.18 15.95
CA PRO A 49 21.02 1.32 16.27
C PRO A 49 20.65 0.04 17.02
N PHE A 50 21.31 -1.08 16.71
CA PHE A 50 21.00 -2.40 17.30
C PHE A 50 21.69 -2.67 18.65
N PHE A 51 22.75 -1.92 18.96
CA PHE A 51 23.53 -2.06 20.18
C PHE A 51 23.61 -0.71 20.91
N PRO A 52 23.53 -0.68 22.26
CA PRO A 52 23.26 -1.83 23.16
C PRO A 52 21.81 -2.33 23.09
N GLU A 53 20.88 -1.51 22.62
CA GLU A 53 19.49 -1.88 22.36
C GLU A 53 18.88 -1.05 21.22
N PRO A 54 17.83 -1.56 20.54
CA PRO A 54 17.14 -0.83 19.49
C PRO A 54 16.67 0.55 19.95
N HIS A 55 16.89 1.57 19.12
CA HIS A 55 16.57 2.94 19.50
C HIS A 55 15.07 3.15 19.78
N ILE A 56 14.21 2.51 18.98
CA ILE A 56 12.78 2.48 19.22
C ILE A 56 12.43 1.89 20.59
N TRP A 57 13.17 0.86 21.05
CA TRP A 57 12.93 0.21 22.34
C TRP A 57 13.34 1.11 23.51
N GLY A 58 14.48 1.80 23.39
CA GLY A 58 14.92 2.81 24.35
C GLY A 58 13.88 3.93 24.51
N LYS A 59 13.35 4.45 23.39
CA LYS A 59 12.31 5.49 23.41
C LYS A 59 10.99 4.99 24.00
N ILE A 60 10.55 3.77 23.71
CA ILE A 60 9.34 3.19 24.32
C ILE A 60 9.48 3.14 25.85
N LYS A 61 10.61 2.67 26.36
CA LYS A 61 10.87 2.64 27.81
C LYS A 61 10.93 4.03 28.42
N TRP A 62 11.52 4.99 27.72
CA TRP A 62 11.57 6.38 28.17
C TRP A 62 10.16 7.01 28.24
N ILE A 63 9.33 6.78 27.21
CA ILE A 63 7.93 7.22 27.18
C ILE A 63 7.14 6.52 28.30
N ALA A 64 7.36 5.23 28.53
CA ALA A 64 6.74 4.49 29.64
C ALA A 64 7.15 5.03 31.03
N GLY A 65 8.36 5.58 31.15
CA GLY A 65 8.84 6.31 32.32
C GLY A 65 8.35 7.77 32.43
N GLY A 66 7.40 8.19 31.59
CA GLY A 66 6.79 9.52 31.62
C GLY A 66 7.44 10.55 30.67
N GLY A 67 8.39 10.14 29.81
CA GLY A 67 8.98 11.01 28.78
C GLY A 67 9.70 12.25 29.33
N VAL A 68 10.11 12.22 30.61
CA VAL A 68 10.72 13.37 31.28
C VAL A 68 12.05 13.71 30.60
N GLY A 69 12.18 14.95 30.16
CA GLY A 69 13.40 15.45 29.52
C GLY A 69 13.58 15.08 28.04
N MET A 70 12.57 14.48 27.39
CA MET A 70 12.65 14.21 25.94
C MET A 70 12.63 15.52 25.14
N GLN A 71 13.62 15.69 24.27
CA GLN A 71 13.70 16.81 23.35
C GLN A 71 12.92 16.52 22.07
N LEU A 72 12.68 17.56 21.27
CA LEU A 72 12.01 17.42 19.98
C LEU A 72 12.73 16.42 19.05
N LEU A 73 14.06 16.40 19.09
CA LEU A 73 14.85 15.43 18.34
C LEU A 73 14.59 13.99 18.80
N ASP A 74 14.41 13.74 20.10
CA ASP A 74 14.09 12.40 20.61
C ASP A 74 12.73 11.90 20.13
N TRP A 75 11.75 12.81 20.02
CA TRP A 75 10.44 12.53 19.46
C TRP A 75 10.50 12.25 17.97
N PHE A 76 11.25 13.07 17.23
CA PHE A 76 11.49 12.84 15.81
C PHE A 76 12.14 11.48 15.59
N ASP A 77 13.11 11.13 16.41
CA ASP A 77 13.84 9.88 16.31
C ASP A 77 12.94 8.65 16.59
N PHE A 78 12.07 8.75 17.61
CA PHE A 78 11.02 7.73 17.86
C PHE A 78 10.09 7.56 16.67
N VAL A 79 9.58 8.65 16.09
CA VAL A 79 8.68 8.60 14.93
C VAL A 79 9.41 8.04 13.71
N TYR A 80 10.63 8.50 13.44
CA TYR A 80 11.42 8.09 12.30
C TYR A 80 11.70 6.59 12.29
N HIS A 81 12.08 6.02 13.43
CA HIS A 81 12.28 4.58 13.60
C HIS A 81 10.95 3.82 13.68
N GLY A 82 9.86 4.46 14.12
CA GLY A 82 8.50 3.90 14.15
C GLY A 82 7.84 3.78 12.76
N LEU A 83 8.18 4.65 11.80
CA LEU A 83 7.55 4.70 10.48
C LEU A 83 7.59 3.36 9.70
N PRO A 84 8.72 2.63 9.62
CA PRO A 84 8.76 1.31 9.00
C PRO A 84 7.75 0.32 9.60
N TRP A 85 7.59 0.32 10.92
CA TRP A 85 6.67 -0.56 11.63
C TRP A 85 5.21 -0.23 11.34
N VAL A 86 4.86 1.05 11.27
CA VAL A 86 3.52 1.50 10.87
C VAL A 86 3.20 1.05 9.45
N LEU A 87 4.17 1.16 8.53
CA LEU A 87 4.01 0.68 7.16
C LEU A 87 3.81 -0.83 7.09
N LEU A 88 4.56 -1.59 7.89
CA LEU A 88 4.41 -3.05 8.00
C LEU A 88 3.01 -3.42 8.53
N LEU A 89 2.56 -2.76 9.61
CA LEU A 89 1.24 -2.98 10.19
C LEU A 89 0.13 -2.71 9.17
N ARG A 90 0.22 -1.61 8.41
CA ARG A 90 -0.72 -1.30 7.32
C ARG A 90 -0.80 -2.47 6.30
N LEU A 91 0.33 -3.03 5.88
CA LEU A 91 0.35 -4.14 4.92
C LEU A 91 -0.27 -5.41 5.49
N VAL A 92 -0.02 -5.71 6.76
CA VAL A 92 -0.64 -6.83 7.47
C VAL A 92 -2.15 -6.65 7.51
N VAL A 93 -2.65 -5.50 7.94
CA VAL A 93 -4.10 -5.21 8.01
C VAL A 93 -4.77 -5.35 6.64
N LEU A 94 -4.18 -4.78 5.59
CA LEU A 94 -4.72 -4.90 4.23
C LEU A 94 -4.79 -6.36 3.77
N LYS A 95 -3.74 -7.16 4.03
CA LYS A 95 -3.70 -8.57 3.65
C LYS A 95 -4.72 -9.41 4.41
N VAL A 96 -4.85 -9.14 5.71
CA VAL A 96 -5.78 -9.81 6.61
C VAL A 96 -7.23 -9.50 6.21
N ASN A 97 -7.57 -8.21 6.02
CA ASN A 97 -8.91 -7.79 5.60
C ASN A 97 -9.30 -8.35 4.23
N THR A 98 -8.36 -8.39 3.28
CA THR A 98 -8.61 -8.99 1.96
C THR A 98 -8.94 -10.48 2.08
N LYS A 99 -8.20 -11.23 2.92
CA LYS A 99 -8.50 -12.64 3.17
C LYS A 99 -9.89 -12.84 3.79
N PHE A 100 -10.27 -12.00 4.75
CA PHE A 100 -11.57 -12.10 5.40
C PHE A 100 -12.74 -11.78 4.46
N ILE A 101 -12.61 -10.76 3.61
CA ILE A 101 -13.64 -10.41 2.62
C ILE A 101 -13.82 -11.56 1.62
N VAL A 102 -12.72 -12.07 1.05
CA VAL A 102 -12.79 -13.16 0.06
C VAL A 102 -13.40 -14.44 0.67
N LYS A 103 -13.06 -14.78 1.92
CA LYS A 103 -13.64 -15.95 2.57
C LYS A 103 -15.16 -15.81 2.78
N LYS A 104 -15.65 -14.60 3.04
CA LYS A 104 -17.08 -14.32 3.24
C LYS A 104 -17.89 -14.43 1.95
N GLU A 105 -17.30 -14.14 0.79
CA GLU A 105 -18.03 -14.24 -0.49
C GLU A 105 -18.07 -15.66 -1.06
N VAL A 106 -17.26 -16.58 -0.54
CA VAL A 106 -17.14 -17.97 -1.04
C VAL A 106 -17.87 -18.97 -0.13
N ALA A 107 -18.34 -18.55 1.04
CA ALA A 107 -19.12 -19.34 1.99
C ALA A 107 -20.61 -18.98 1.91
#